data_AF-A0A535IWU2-F1
#
_entry.id   AF-A0A535IWU2-F1
#
_cell.length_a   1.000
_cell.length_b   1.000
_cell.length_c   1.000
_cell.angle_alpha   90.00
_cell.angle_beta   90.00
_cell.angle_gamma   90.00
#
_symmetry.space_group_name_H-M   'P 1'
#
loop_
_entity.id
_entity.type
_entity.pdbx_description
1 polymer ?
#
loop_
_entity_poly.entity_id
_entity_poly.type
_entity_poly.pdbx_seq_one_letter_code
_entity_poly.pdbx_strand_id
1 'polypeptide(L)'
;MRRVLFYRLYDVIPTRLAELEDEARAFTRSRAWRGDAFWLADENTTDLFAMEYFRHLRNEAGPSLSAAGFLRLLGDETDALATLYFLNDISQRFHARAALQDEENPIAKLRRLEIRQGRLPSGMPIEDVLAARPVIKKMEGEPITFYPPTYRPNSYFRRDKPGMWGFSLKGIRDFAPSFLEAEAEAMRIYRGFRQLNP
;
A
#
# COMPACT_ATOMS: atom_id res chain seq x y z
N MET A 1 8.70 18.23 6.27
CA MET A 1 8.62 17.97 4.82
C MET A 1 7.44 17.04 4.58
N ARG A 2 6.58 17.31 3.60
CA ARG A 2 5.41 16.46 3.30
C ARG A 2 5.86 15.42 2.27
N ARG A 3 6.12 14.20 2.75
CA ARG A 3 6.58 13.07 1.93
C ARG A 3 5.52 12.68 0.89
N VAL A 4 5.96 12.47 -0.35
CA VAL A 4 5.10 12.09 -1.48
C VAL A 4 5.56 10.74 -2.02
N LEU A 5 4.59 9.84 -2.18
CA LEU A 5 4.80 8.52 -2.74
C LEU A 5 4.26 8.50 -4.17
N PHE A 6 5.14 8.36 -5.15
CA PHE A 6 4.80 8.21 -6.56
C PHE A 6 4.72 6.73 -6.93
N TYR A 7 3.81 6.39 -7.82
CA TYR A 7 3.67 5.04 -8.34
C TYR A 7 3.32 5.02 -9.81
N ARG A 8 3.83 4.00 -10.50
CA ARG A 8 3.64 3.77 -11.93
C ARG A 8 3.35 2.29 -12.16
N LEU A 9 2.45 1.99 -13.08
CA LEU A 9 2.13 0.65 -13.57
C LEU A 9 2.45 0.58 -15.06
N TYR A 10 3.12 -0.48 -15.44
CA TYR A 10 3.60 -0.73 -16.79
C TYR A 10 3.04 -2.05 -17.31
N ASP A 11 2.89 -2.11 -18.63
CA ASP A 11 2.61 -3.34 -19.38
C ASP A 11 1.26 -3.99 -19.04
N VAL A 12 0.31 -3.22 -18.49
CA VAL A 12 -1.09 -3.64 -18.36
C VAL A 12 -1.72 -3.68 -19.76
N ILE A 13 -2.33 -4.81 -20.09
CA ILE A 13 -3.01 -5.01 -21.38
C ILE A 13 -4.16 -3.99 -21.51
N PRO A 14 -4.27 -3.24 -22.63
CA PRO A 14 -5.29 -2.19 -22.80
C PRO A 14 -6.73 -2.65 -22.54
N THR A 15 -7.07 -3.88 -22.93
CA THR A 15 -8.41 -4.45 -22.72
C THR A 15 -8.76 -4.70 -21.25
N ARG A 16 -7.78 -4.63 -20.33
CA ARG A 16 -7.96 -4.81 -18.89
C ARG A 16 -7.84 -3.50 -18.11
N LEU A 17 -7.67 -2.35 -18.76
CA LEU A 17 -7.57 -1.07 -18.08
C LEU A 17 -8.85 -0.72 -17.30
N ALA A 18 -10.03 -0.98 -17.86
CA ALA A 18 -11.29 -0.76 -17.15
C ALA A 18 -11.38 -1.59 -15.85
N GLU A 19 -10.90 -2.85 -15.86
CA GLU A 19 -10.82 -3.68 -14.66
C GLU A 19 -9.85 -3.08 -13.63
N LEU A 20 -8.68 -2.60 -14.08
CA LEU A 20 -7.71 -1.93 -13.21
C LEU A 20 -8.29 -0.66 -12.56
N GLU A 21 -9.04 0.14 -13.31
CA GLU A 21 -9.73 1.32 -12.77
C GLU A 21 -10.75 0.94 -11.70
N ASP A 22 -11.54 -0.12 -11.92
CA ASP A 22 -12.51 -0.61 -10.95
C ASP A 22 -11.84 -1.11 -9.66
N GLU A 23 -10.74 -1.86 -9.80
CA GLU A 23 -9.93 -2.31 -8.66
C GLU A 23 -9.32 -1.13 -7.89
N ALA A 24 -8.81 -0.11 -8.61
CA ALA A 24 -8.31 1.11 -7.99
C ALA A 24 -9.41 1.86 -7.23
N ARG A 25 -10.61 2.02 -7.84
CA ARG A 25 -11.77 2.65 -7.20
C ARG A 25 -12.22 1.88 -5.95
N ALA A 26 -12.25 0.55 -6.02
CA ALA A 26 -12.59 -0.31 -4.89
C ALA A 26 -11.56 -0.18 -3.77
N PHE A 27 -10.26 -0.24 -4.10
CA PHE A 27 -9.17 -0.08 -3.15
C PHE A 27 -9.22 1.28 -2.44
N THR A 28 -9.41 2.37 -3.18
CA THR A 28 -9.56 3.72 -2.60
C THR A 28 -10.69 3.78 -1.58
N ARG A 29 -11.82 3.11 -1.83
CA ARG A 29 -12.99 3.09 -0.93
C ARG A 29 -12.88 2.09 0.22
N SER A 30 -12.02 1.08 0.10
CA SER A 30 -11.91 -0.03 1.07
C SER A 30 -11.36 0.39 2.43
N ARG A 31 -10.56 1.47 2.48
CA ARG A 31 -9.86 1.93 3.68
C ARG A 31 -10.03 3.42 3.92
N ALA A 32 -9.86 3.80 5.18
CA ALA A 32 -9.69 5.21 5.55
C ALA A 32 -8.23 5.61 5.34
N TRP A 33 -8.01 6.54 4.40
CA TRP A 33 -6.73 7.16 4.11
C TRP A 33 -6.43 8.25 5.14
N ARG A 34 -5.17 8.35 5.55
CA ARG A 34 -4.71 9.43 6.44
C ARG A 34 -4.25 10.63 5.64
N GLY A 35 -3.53 10.35 4.56
CA GLY A 35 -3.09 11.28 3.54
C GLY A 35 -4.14 11.56 2.47
N ASP A 36 -3.66 11.78 1.25
CA ASP A 36 -4.53 11.76 0.09
C ASP A 36 -5.06 10.34 -0.16
N ALA A 37 -6.29 10.24 -0.65
CA ALA A 37 -6.84 8.98 -1.08
C ALA A 37 -6.09 8.47 -2.33
N PHE A 38 -5.93 7.15 -2.45
CA PHE A 38 -5.34 6.57 -3.65
C PHE A 38 -6.13 6.96 -4.90
N TRP A 39 -5.42 7.21 -5.99
CA TRP A 39 -6.01 7.47 -7.30
C TRP A 39 -5.06 6.98 -8.37
N LEU A 40 -5.60 6.71 -9.55
CA LEU A 40 -4.83 6.20 -10.64
C LEU A 40 -5.29 6.90 -11.92
N ALA A 41 -4.32 7.37 -12.70
CA ALA A 41 -4.55 7.95 -14.01
C ALA A 41 -4.00 7.04 -15.08
N ASP A 42 -4.75 6.91 -16.16
CA ASP A 42 -4.45 6.12 -17.35
C ASP A 42 -4.96 6.85 -18.60
N GLU A 43 -5.03 6.14 -19.73
CA GLU A 43 -5.49 6.71 -21.00
C GLU A 43 -7.00 6.98 -21.08
N ASN A 44 -7.81 6.43 -20.18
CA ASN A 44 -9.25 6.67 -20.12
C ASN A 44 -9.63 7.81 -19.17
N THR A 45 -8.66 8.31 -18.40
CA THR A 45 -8.88 9.33 -17.37
C THR A 45 -9.30 10.66 -18.00
N THR A 46 -10.44 11.19 -17.55
CA THR A 46 -11.07 12.37 -18.17
C THR A 46 -10.92 13.66 -17.37
N ASP A 47 -10.54 13.60 -16.09
CA ASP A 47 -10.32 14.83 -15.33
C ASP A 47 -9.01 15.50 -15.77
N LEU A 48 -9.06 16.83 -15.88
CA LEU A 48 -7.98 17.60 -16.51
C LEU A 48 -6.62 17.39 -15.85
N PHE A 49 -6.58 17.35 -14.51
CA PHE A 49 -5.32 17.23 -13.78
C PHE A 49 -4.69 15.86 -13.99
N ALA A 50 -5.44 14.78 -13.75
CA ALA A 50 -4.94 13.43 -13.84
C ALA A 50 -4.58 13.05 -15.28
N MET A 51 -5.39 13.50 -16.25
CA MET A 51 -5.11 13.35 -17.68
C MET A 51 -3.78 13.99 -18.06
N GLU A 52 -3.55 15.26 -17.69
CA GLU A 52 -2.29 15.96 -17.99
C GLU A 52 -1.10 15.34 -17.25
N TYR A 53 -1.28 14.96 -15.98
CA TYR A 53 -0.28 14.25 -15.21
C TYR A 53 0.17 12.96 -15.92
N PHE A 54 -0.79 12.11 -16.32
CA PHE A 54 -0.49 10.88 -17.02
C PHE A 54 0.17 11.13 -18.39
N ARG A 55 -0.33 12.11 -19.15
CA ARG A 55 0.24 12.49 -20.45
C ARG A 55 1.71 12.89 -20.34
N HIS A 56 2.07 13.70 -19.33
CA HIS A 56 3.46 14.07 -19.08
C HIS A 56 4.34 12.87 -18.75
N LEU A 57 3.85 11.98 -17.88
CA LEU A 57 4.58 10.77 -17.52
C LEU A 57 4.72 9.79 -18.68
N ARG A 58 3.71 9.63 -19.54
CA ARG A 58 3.76 8.76 -20.71
C ARG A 58 4.78 9.26 -21.74
N ASN A 59 4.92 10.58 -21.87
CA ASN A 59 5.96 11.17 -22.72
C ASN A 59 7.38 10.91 -22.19
N GLU A 60 7.56 10.86 -20.87
CA GLU A 60 8.85 10.57 -20.22
C GLU A 60 9.18 9.07 -20.24
N ALA A 61 8.22 8.23 -19.85
CA ALA A 61 8.42 6.80 -19.62
C ALA A 61 8.19 5.93 -20.86
N GLY A 62 7.54 6.47 -21.89
CA GLY A 62 7.22 5.78 -23.13
C GLY A 62 5.90 5.01 -23.11
N PRO A 63 5.60 4.27 -24.19
CA PRO A 63 4.28 3.65 -24.42
C PRO A 63 3.96 2.47 -23.49
N SER A 64 4.95 1.95 -22.76
CA SER A 64 4.76 0.87 -21.78
C SER A 64 4.06 1.35 -20.49
N LEU A 65 4.00 2.66 -20.24
CA LEU A 65 3.29 3.19 -19.08
C LEU A 65 1.78 3.05 -19.28
N SER A 66 1.16 2.23 -18.44
CA SER A 66 -0.27 1.95 -18.49
C SER A 66 -1.06 2.84 -17.54
N ALA A 67 -0.52 3.09 -16.35
CA ALA A 67 -1.17 3.94 -15.36
C ALA A 67 -0.18 4.54 -14.36
N ALA A 68 -0.54 5.64 -13.72
CA ALA A 68 0.31 6.30 -12.72
C ALA A 68 -0.50 7.11 -11.71
N GLY A 69 0.11 7.39 -10.56
CA GLY A 69 -0.47 8.28 -9.55
C GLY A 69 0.57 8.67 -8.50
N PHE A 70 0.11 9.44 -7.52
CA PHE A 70 0.90 9.74 -6.34
C PHE A 70 0.00 9.99 -5.14
N LEU A 71 0.56 9.95 -3.93
CA LEU A 71 -0.17 10.33 -2.72
C LEU A 71 0.75 11.05 -1.75
N ARG A 72 0.22 12.10 -1.11
CA ARG A 72 0.92 12.76 0.00
C ARG A 72 0.66 11.96 1.27
N LEU A 73 1.73 11.53 1.93
CA LEU A 73 1.65 10.81 3.19
C LEU A 73 1.44 11.79 4.35
N LEU A 74 0.52 11.46 5.26
CA LEU A 74 0.26 12.26 6.46
C LEU A 74 0.60 11.51 7.75
N GLY A 75 1.88 11.57 8.10
CA GLY A 75 2.36 11.35 9.47
C GLY A 75 2.37 9.90 9.97
N ASP A 76 2.01 8.93 9.12
CA ASP A 76 2.28 7.51 9.32
C ASP A 76 2.54 6.75 7.99
N GLU A 77 3.09 5.54 8.09
CA GLU A 77 3.51 4.71 6.96
C GLU A 77 2.39 3.83 6.39
N THR A 78 1.19 3.84 6.98
CA THR A 78 0.17 2.83 6.63
C THR A 78 -0.37 3.01 5.21
N ASP A 79 -0.53 4.26 4.76
CA ASP A 79 -0.96 4.55 3.38
C ASP A 79 0.11 4.09 2.37
N ALA A 80 1.40 4.23 2.70
CA ALA A 80 2.49 3.75 1.86
C ALA A 80 2.51 2.23 1.77
N LEU A 81 2.31 1.54 2.90
CA LEU A 81 2.25 0.08 2.93
C LEU A 81 1.04 -0.45 2.16
N ALA A 82 -0.16 0.11 2.36
CA ALA A 82 -1.31 -0.36 1.60
C ALA A 82 -1.14 -0.15 0.10
N THR A 83 -0.56 0.98 -0.30
CA THR A 83 -0.24 1.24 -1.70
C THR A 83 0.75 0.20 -2.24
N LEU A 84 1.79 -0.15 -1.47
CA LEU A 84 2.73 -1.21 -1.83
C LEU A 84 2.03 -2.57 -2.03
N TYR A 85 1.16 -2.97 -1.09
CA TYR A 85 0.43 -4.23 -1.18
C TYR A 85 -0.57 -4.26 -2.34
N PHE A 86 -1.27 -3.15 -2.58
CA PHE A 86 -2.15 -3.02 -3.75
C PHE A 86 -1.37 -3.17 -5.06
N LEU A 87 -0.26 -2.44 -5.22
CA LEU A 87 0.58 -2.54 -6.41
C LEU A 87 1.18 -3.94 -6.58
N ASN A 88 1.49 -4.64 -5.48
CA ASN A 88 1.95 -6.02 -5.52
C ASN A 88 0.87 -6.98 -6.06
N ASP A 89 -0.37 -6.86 -5.58
CA ASP A 89 -1.51 -7.65 -6.06
C ASP A 89 -1.81 -7.35 -7.54
N ILE A 90 -1.88 -6.07 -7.91
CA ILE A 90 -2.09 -5.64 -9.30
C ILE A 90 -0.96 -6.16 -10.21
N SER A 91 0.29 -6.05 -9.78
CA SER A 91 1.44 -6.57 -10.53
C SER A 91 1.32 -8.07 -10.79
N GLN A 92 0.82 -8.84 -9.82
CA GLN A 92 0.58 -10.27 -9.97
C GLN A 92 -0.60 -10.58 -10.89
N ARG A 93 -1.77 -9.98 -10.64
CA ARG A 93 -3.03 -10.26 -11.36
C ARG A 93 -3.05 -9.80 -12.81
N PHE A 94 -2.37 -8.68 -13.10
CA PHE A 94 -2.32 -8.10 -14.44
C PHE A 94 -1.03 -8.44 -15.18
N HIS A 95 -0.14 -9.24 -14.58
CA HIS A 95 1.22 -9.51 -15.07
C HIS A 95 2.00 -8.21 -15.36
N ALA A 96 1.68 -7.15 -14.64
CA ALA A 96 2.22 -5.82 -14.82
C ALA A 96 3.51 -5.64 -14.03
N ARG A 97 4.30 -4.64 -14.42
CA ARG A 97 5.40 -4.12 -13.61
C ARG A 97 4.93 -2.88 -12.86
N ALA A 98 5.12 -2.86 -11.54
CA ALA A 98 4.86 -1.69 -10.71
C ALA A 98 6.17 -1.04 -10.27
N ALA A 99 6.22 0.27 -10.27
CA ALA A 99 7.30 1.05 -9.68
C ALA A 99 6.73 1.96 -8.59
N LEU A 100 7.45 2.03 -7.47
CA LEU A 100 7.14 2.88 -6.32
C LEU A 100 8.34 3.77 -6.04
N GLN A 101 8.13 5.07 -5.88
CA GLN A 101 9.19 6.04 -5.66
C GLN A 101 8.83 7.01 -4.53
N ASP A 102 9.78 7.19 -3.62
CA ASP A 102 9.63 7.90 -2.36
C ASP A 102 10.97 8.52 -1.95
N GLU A 103 11.29 9.65 -2.56
CA GLU A 103 12.63 10.27 -2.45
C GLU A 103 12.96 10.70 -1.01
N GLU A 104 11.95 10.97 -0.18
CA GLU A 104 12.13 11.37 1.21
C GLU A 104 12.12 10.18 2.20
N ASN A 105 12.08 8.93 1.71
CA ASN A 105 12.13 7.77 2.60
C ASN A 105 13.46 7.75 3.39
N PRO A 106 13.41 7.61 4.73
CA PRO A 106 14.62 7.56 5.56
C PRO A 106 15.49 6.33 5.28
N ILE A 107 14.91 5.26 4.73
CA ILE A 107 15.62 4.05 4.34
C ILE A 107 15.91 4.13 2.84
N ALA A 108 17.17 4.32 2.47
CA ALA A 108 17.58 4.55 1.07
C ALA A 108 17.07 3.46 0.10
N LYS A 109 17.13 2.18 0.50
CA LYS A 109 16.63 1.06 -0.30
C LYS A 109 15.11 1.06 -0.55
N LEU A 110 14.35 1.82 0.23
CA LEU A 110 12.90 1.96 0.09
C LEU A 110 12.49 3.19 -0.73
N ARG A 111 13.45 4.03 -1.13
CA ARG A 111 13.16 5.21 -1.95
C ARG A 111 12.72 4.85 -3.36
N ARG A 112 13.11 3.68 -3.84
CA ARG A 112 12.71 3.14 -5.15
C ARG A 112 12.51 1.65 -5.02
N LEU A 113 11.33 1.18 -5.34
CA LEU A 113 10.99 -0.23 -5.39
C LEU A 113 10.41 -0.53 -6.76
N GLU A 114 10.76 -1.69 -7.29
CA GLU A 114 10.12 -2.26 -8.47
C GLU A 114 9.51 -3.60 -8.07
N ILE A 115 8.33 -3.91 -8.62
CA ILE A 115 7.62 -5.15 -8.40
C ILE A 115 7.27 -5.72 -9.77
N ARG A 116 7.54 -7.01 -9.97
CA ARG A 116 7.18 -7.76 -11.16
C ARG A 116 6.47 -9.02 -10.72
N GLN A 117 5.24 -9.22 -11.18
CA GLN A 117 4.43 -10.40 -10.88
C GLN A 117 4.37 -10.72 -9.36
N GLY A 118 4.22 -9.70 -8.52
CA GLY A 118 4.15 -9.86 -7.07
C GLY A 118 5.48 -10.23 -6.39
N ARG A 119 6.62 -9.91 -7.03
CA ARG A 119 7.98 -10.17 -6.53
C ARG A 119 8.89 -8.98 -6.77
N LEU A 120 9.91 -8.83 -5.94
CA LEU A 120 11.02 -7.93 -6.15
C LEU A 120 11.89 -8.42 -7.34
N PRO A 121 12.76 -7.58 -7.93
CA PRO A 121 13.65 -8.00 -9.02
C PRO A 121 14.60 -9.15 -8.63
N SER A 122 14.87 -9.32 -7.33
CA SER A 122 15.62 -10.45 -6.78
C SER A 122 14.85 -11.78 -6.77
N GLY A 123 13.56 -11.78 -7.11
CA GLY A 123 12.66 -12.92 -6.98
C GLY A 123 12.08 -13.10 -5.57
N MET A 124 12.47 -12.25 -4.62
CA MET A 124 12.01 -12.28 -3.23
C MET A 124 10.61 -11.66 -3.08
N PRO A 125 9.85 -12.03 -2.03
CA PRO A 125 8.59 -11.38 -1.69
C PRO A 125 8.82 -9.92 -1.25
N ILE A 126 7.79 -9.07 -1.35
CA ILE A 126 7.91 -7.64 -0.99
C ILE A 126 8.18 -7.42 0.51
N GLU A 127 7.87 -8.40 1.34
CA GLU A 127 8.12 -8.39 2.79
C GLU A 127 9.62 -8.32 3.12
N ASP A 128 10.50 -8.77 2.23
CA ASP A 128 11.95 -8.75 2.44
C ASP A 128 12.55 -7.34 2.42
N VAL A 129 11.89 -6.38 1.76
CA VAL A 129 12.34 -4.98 1.81
C VAL A 129 11.82 -4.25 3.05
N LEU A 130 10.73 -4.72 3.65
CA LEU A 130 10.12 -4.09 4.82
C LEU A 130 11.08 -4.11 6.01
N ALA A 131 11.12 -3.00 6.74
CA ALA A 131 11.82 -2.98 8.01
C ALA A 131 11.10 -3.90 9.00
N ALA A 132 11.85 -4.74 9.71
CA ALA A 132 11.34 -5.54 10.83
C ALA A 132 11.07 -4.63 12.05
N ARG A 133 10.11 -3.71 11.90
CA ARG A 133 9.73 -2.71 12.91
C ARG A 133 8.21 -2.54 12.93
N PRO A 134 7.62 -2.21 14.08
CA PRO A 134 6.19 -1.92 14.15
C PRO A 134 5.85 -0.69 13.34
N VAL A 135 4.66 -0.71 12.73
CA VAL A 135 4.11 0.39 11.95
C VAL A 135 2.89 0.91 12.68
N ILE A 136 2.88 2.19 13.01
CA ILE A 136 1.84 2.79 13.86
C ILE A 136 0.88 3.56 12.97
N LYS A 137 -0.40 3.17 12.95
CA LYS A 137 -1.49 3.96 12.39
C LYS A 137 -2.03 4.90 13.46
N LYS A 138 -1.92 6.21 13.22
CA LYS A 138 -2.41 7.21 14.18
C LYS A 138 -3.92 7.34 14.04
N MET A 139 -4.63 7.05 15.13
CA MET A 139 -6.07 7.16 15.24
C MET A 139 -6.44 8.16 16.35
N GLU A 140 -7.67 8.67 16.32
CA GLU A 140 -8.20 9.45 17.44
C GLU A 140 -8.35 8.56 18.68
N GLY A 141 -7.87 9.04 19.83
CA GLY A 141 -7.88 8.29 21.08
C GLY A 141 -6.65 7.38 21.24
N GLU A 142 -6.60 6.25 20.53
CA GLU A 142 -5.51 5.27 20.70
C GLU A 142 -5.01 4.74 19.34
N PRO A 143 -3.68 4.68 19.10
CA PRO A 143 -3.13 4.19 17.84
C PRO A 143 -3.33 2.69 17.65
N ILE A 144 -3.34 2.26 16.38
CA ILE A 144 -3.23 0.85 16.02
C ILE A 144 -1.76 0.58 15.68
N THR A 145 -1.18 -0.46 16.27
CA THR A 145 0.19 -0.89 15.94
C THR A 145 0.15 -2.17 15.12
N PHE A 146 0.80 -2.16 13.97
CA PHE A 146 0.97 -3.31 13.07
C PHE A 146 2.39 -3.87 13.19
N TYR A 147 2.50 -5.17 13.08
CA TYR A 147 3.74 -5.92 13.22
C TYR A 147 3.98 -6.74 11.95
N PRO A 148 5.03 -6.46 11.17
CA PRO A 148 5.31 -7.24 9.98
C PRO A 148 5.69 -8.69 10.35
N PRO A 149 5.53 -9.66 9.44
CA PRO A 149 5.88 -11.06 9.70
C PRO A 149 7.33 -11.29 10.14
N THR A 150 8.23 -10.39 9.73
CA THR A 150 9.65 -10.41 10.09
C THR A 150 9.94 -9.81 11.47
N TYR A 151 8.96 -9.14 12.10
CA TYR A 151 9.12 -8.55 13.43
C TYR A 151 9.08 -9.61 14.53
N ARG A 152 10.18 -9.70 15.29
CA ARG A 152 10.31 -10.62 16.42
C ARG A 152 10.58 -9.84 17.71
N PRO A 153 9.54 -9.39 18.43
CA PRO A 153 9.74 -8.61 19.65
C PRO A 153 10.16 -9.46 20.84
N ASN A 154 9.84 -10.77 20.88
CA ASN A 154 10.24 -11.73 21.92
C ASN A 154 9.93 -13.18 21.50
N SER A 155 10.51 -14.18 22.19
CA SER A 155 10.22 -15.63 21.99
C SER A 155 8.76 -16.04 22.24
N TYR A 156 8.00 -15.19 22.94
CA TYR A 156 6.55 -15.32 23.15
C TYR A 156 5.69 -14.85 21.96
N PHE A 157 6.28 -14.21 20.94
CA PHE A 157 5.62 -13.97 19.66
C PHE A 157 5.53 -15.31 18.90
N ARG A 158 4.54 -16.09 19.34
CA ARG A 158 3.89 -17.29 18.78
C ARG A 158 4.54 -17.91 17.54
N ARG A 159 5.17 -19.08 17.73
CA ARG A 159 5.68 -20.00 16.69
C ARG A 159 4.56 -20.64 15.82
N ASP A 160 3.30 -20.56 16.25
CA ASP A 160 2.11 -21.19 15.65
C ASP A 160 1.45 -20.37 14.53
N LYS A 161 1.83 -19.10 14.35
CA LYS A 161 1.37 -18.26 13.21
C LYS A 161 2.55 -17.66 12.42
N PRO A 162 3.47 -18.48 11.89
CA PRO A 162 4.60 -17.97 11.12
C PRO A 162 4.12 -17.31 9.83
N GLY A 163 4.69 -16.16 9.47
CA GLY A 163 4.40 -15.48 8.21
C GLY A 163 3.19 -14.54 8.21
N MET A 164 2.45 -14.41 9.33
CA MET A 164 1.29 -13.51 9.42
C MET A 164 1.65 -12.11 9.92
N TRP A 165 0.85 -11.12 9.52
CA TRP A 165 0.86 -9.78 10.08
C TRP A 165 0.18 -9.77 11.44
N GLY A 166 0.85 -9.24 12.46
CA GLY A 166 0.23 -8.98 13.75
C GLY A 166 -0.35 -7.56 13.82
N PHE A 167 -1.35 -7.35 14.66
CA PHE A 167 -1.78 -6.01 15.04
C PHE A 167 -2.20 -5.94 16.50
N SER A 168 -2.18 -4.73 17.07
CA SER A 168 -2.67 -4.47 18.42
C SER A 168 -3.34 -3.12 18.53
N LEU A 169 -4.43 -3.08 19.31
CA LEU A 169 -5.17 -1.87 19.69
C LEU A 169 -5.93 -2.12 20.99
N LYS A 170 -6.00 -1.15 21.91
CA LYS A 170 -6.80 -1.23 23.15
C LYS A 170 -6.53 -2.51 23.97
N GLY A 171 -5.28 -2.95 24.04
CA GLY A 171 -4.87 -4.19 24.71
C GLY A 171 -5.24 -5.49 23.98
N ILE A 172 -6.01 -5.43 22.88
CA ILE A 172 -6.29 -6.57 22.00
C ILE A 172 -5.10 -6.81 21.07
N ARG A 173 -4.80 -8.07 20.79
CA ARG A 173 -3.82 -8.50 19.80
C ARG A 173 -4.41 -9.61 18.93
N ASP A 174 -4.23 -9.53 17.63
CA ASP A 174 -4.56 -10.61 16.71
C ASP A 174 -3.66 -10.57 15.46
N PHE A 175 -3.91 -11.48 14.51
CA PHE A 175 -3.07 -11.73 13.36
C PHE A 175 -3.91 -11.97 12.10
N ALA A 176 -3.40 -11.54 10.96
CA ALA A 176 -3.98 -11.81 9.65
C ALA A 176 -2.90 -12.21 8.62
N PRO A 177 -3.27 -12.94 7.56
CA PRO A 177 -2.36 -13.33 6.47
C PRO A 177 -1.65 -12.16 5.79
N SER A 178 -2.31 -11.01 5.61
CA SER A 178 -1.76 -9.85 4.91
C SER A 178 -1.90 -8.56 5.71
N PHE A 179 -1.14 -7.52 5.33
CA PHE A 179 -1.27 -6.20 5.94
C PHE A 179 -2.68 -5.62 5.76
N LEU A 180 -3.26 -5.77 4.57
CA LEU A 180 -4.59 -5.23 4.26
C LEU A 180 -5.68 -5.92 5.09
N GLU A 181 -5.60 -7.24 5.28
CA GLU A 181 -6.52 -7.96 6.15
C GLU A 181 -6.34 -7.57 7.62
N ALA A 182 -5.09 -7.47 8.08
CA ALA A 182 -4.78 -7.04 9.45
C ALA A 182 -5.35 -5.64 9.70
N GLU A 183 -5.21 -4.73 8.74
CA GLU A 183 -5.75 -3.38 8.85
C GLU A 183 -7.28 -3.37 8.85
N ALA A 184 -7.92 -4.10 7.93
CA ALA A 184 -9.38 -4.17 7.87
C ALA A 184 -9.97 -4.68 9.19
N GLU A 185 -9.37 -5.73 9.75
CA GLU A 185 -9.81 -6.32 11.02
C GLU A 185 -9.56 -5.38 12.21
N ALA A 186 -8.38 -4.76 12.30
CA ALA A 186 -8.08 -3.77 13.33
C ALA A 186 -9.03 -2.58 13.26
N MET A 187 -9.36 -2.11 12.06
CA MET A 187 -10.31 -1.02 11.85
C MET A 187 -11.75 -1.42 12.20
N ARG A 188 -12.15 -2.67 11.95
CA ARG A 188 -13.45 -3.22 12.36
C ARG A 188 -13.58 -3.18 13.89
N ILE A 189 -12.56 -3.66 14.60
CA ILE A 189 -12.50 -3.65 16.07
C ILE A 189 -12.51 -2.20 16.60
N TYR A 190 -11.69 -1.32 16.03
CA TYR A 190 -11.63 0.10 16.41
C TYR A 190 -12.99 0.80 16.27
N ARG A 191 -13.70 0.60 15.16
CA ARG A 191 -15.06 1.14 14.93
C ARG A 191 -16.05 0.62 15.96
N GLY A 192 -16.00 -0.69 16.26
CA GLY A 192 -16.83 -1.29 17.31
C GLY A 192 -16.60 -0.62 18.67
N PHE A 193 -15.34 -0.39 19.07
CA PHE A 193 -15.04 0.30 20.32
C PHE A 193 -15.51 1.76 20.37
N ARG A 194 -15.47 2.49 19.24
CA ARG A 194 -16.00 3.86 19.19
C ARG A 194 -17.51 3.91 19.33
N GLN A 195 -18.23 2.87 18.90
CA GLN A 195 -19.67 2.77 19.09
C GLN A 195 -20.04 2.47 20.55
N LEU A 196 -19.19 1.74 21.27
CA LEU A 196 -19.40 1.38 22.67
C LEU A 196 -19.06 2.51 23.66
N ASN A 197 -18.07 3.35 23.31
CA ASN A 197 -17.64 4.50 24.11
C ASN A 197 -17.67 5.77 23.23
N PRO A 198 -18.86 6.39 23.02
CA PRO A 198 -19.03 7.54 22.14
C PRO A 198 -18.29 8.80 22.61
#